data_AF-A0A3M2TMC6-F1
#
_entry.id   AF-A0A3M2TMC6-F1
#
_cell.length_a   1.000
_cell.length_b   1.000
_cell.length_c   1.000
_cell.angle_alpha   90.00
_cell.angle_beta   90.00
_cell.angle_gamma   90.00
#
_symmetry.space_group_name_H-M   'P 1'
#
loop_
_entity.id
_entity.type
_entity.pdbx_description
1 polymer ?
#
loop_
_entity_poly.entity_id
_entity_poly.type
_entity_poly.pdbx_seq_one_letter_code
_entity_poly.pdbx_strand_id
1 'polypeptide(L)' 'VHPNDHVNRSQSSNDCFPTAMHIATAQAVKEQLLPAIAELSSGLAEQAA' A
#
# COMPACT_ATOMS: atom_id res chain seq x y z
N VAL A 1 23.72 18.07 -1.35
CA VAL A 1 22.90 17.20 -2.21
C VAL A 1 21.81 18.05 -2.83
N HIS A 2 21.73 18.19 -4.15
CA HIS A 2 20.68 19.00 -4.79
C HIS A 2 19.42 18.13 -5.01
N PRO A 3 18.22 18.53 -4.55
CA PRO A 3 17.03 17.67 -4.57
C PRO A 3 16.68 17.14 -5.97
N ASN A 4 16.70 18.01 -6.98
CA ASN A 4 16.38 17.60 -8.33
C ASN A 4 17.49 16.76 -8.98
N ASP A 5 18.73 17.21 -8.84
CA ASP A 5 19.83 16.62 -9.61
C ASP A 5 20.38 15.35 -8.98
N HIS A 6 20.11 15.12 -7.69
CA HIS A 6 20.60 13.95 -6.97
C HIS A 6 19.47 12.99 -6.57
N VAL A 7 18.34 13.48 -6.02
CA VAL A 7 17.26 12.60 -5.52
C VAL A 7 16.27 12.28 -6.63
N ASN A 8 15.82 13.29 -7.38
CA ASN A 8 14.90 13.13 -8.51
C ASN A 8 15.62 12.85 -9.85
N ARG A 9 16.91 12.44 -9.79
CA ARG A 9 17.69 12.19 -11.00
C ARG A 9 17.13 10.99 -11.74
N SER A 10 16.92 11.13 -13.05
CA SER A 10 16.33 10.08 -13.92
C SER A 10 14.89 9.70 -13.53
N GLN A 11 14.24 10.53 -12.73
CA GLN A 11 12.86 10.39 -12.32
C GLN A 11 12.02 11.54 -12.88
N SER A 12 10.72 11.29 -12.99
CA SER A 12 9.71 12.29 -13.33
C SER A 12 8.62 12.24 -12.27
N SER A 13 8.14 13.39 -11.82
CA SER A 13 7.01 13.45 -10.89
C SER A 13 5.79 12.71 -11.42
N ASN A 14 5.60 12.68 -12.74
CA ASN A 14 4.49 12.01 -13.40
C ASN A 14 4.58 10.47 -13.32
N ASP A 15 5.78 9.93 -13.09
CA ASP A 15 5.99 8.47 -13.00
C ASP A 15 6.20 8.04 -11.56
N CYS A 16 6.90 8.85 -10.76
CA CYS A 16 7.20 8.57 -9.36
C CYS A 16 5.98 8.68 -8.44
N PHE A 17 5.09 9.64 -8.69
CA PHE A 17 3.88 9.78 -7.88
C PHE A 17 2.92 8.58 -8.02
N PRO A 18 2.51 8.16 -9.23
CA PRO A 18 1.66 6.96 -9.36
C PRO A 18 2.38 5.68 -8.90
N THR A 19 3.71 5.60 -9.04
CA THR A 19 4.49 4.49 -8.47
C THR A 19 4.35 4.44 -6.94
N ALA A 20 4.54 5.56 -6.26
CA ALA A 20 4.38 5.64 -4.81
C ALA A 20 2.95 5.32 -4.36
N MET A 21 1.94 5.77 -5.12
CA MET A 21 0.53 5.43 -4.85
C MET A 21 0.27 3.93 -4.90
N HIS A 22 0.80 3.23 -5.92
CA HIS A 22 0.64 1.79 -6.04
C HIS A 22 1.34 1.04 -4.90
N ILE A 23 2.54 1.48 -4.51
CA ILE A 23 3.26 0.90 -3.35
C ILE A 23 2.43 1.07 -2.08
N ALA A 24 1.97 2.30 -1.78
CA ALA A 24 1.17 2.57 -0.59
C ALA A 24 -0.14 1.77 -0.58
N THR A 25 -0.81 1.66 -1.72
CA THR A 25 -2.04 0.87 -1.86
C THR A 25 -1.77 -0.61 -1.61
N ALA A 26 -0.72 -1.18 -2.22
CA ALA A 26 -0.37 -2.57 -2.03
C ALA A 26 -0.03 -2.89 -0.57
N GLN A 27 0.69 -1.99 0.11
CA GLN A 27 0.98 -2.12 1.53
C GLN A 27 -0.28 -2.05 2.39
N ALA A 28 -1.13 -1.04 2.20
CA ALA A 28 -2.37 -0.89 2.97
C ALA A 28 -3.31 -2.11 2.78
N VAL A 29 -3.44 -2.61 1.55
CA VAL A 29 -4.26 -3.79 1.27
C VAL A 29 -3.69 -5.03 1.98
N LYS A 30 -2.39 -5.28 1.82
CA LYS A 30 -1.75 -6.50 2.35
C LYS A 30 -1.67 -6.50 3.88
N GLU A 31 -1.35 -5.37 4.48
CA GLU A 31 -0.98 -5.28 5.89
C GLU A 31 -2.13 -4.87 6.80
N GLN A 32 -3.18 -4.24 6.25
CA GLN A 32 -4.30 -3.73 7.05
C GLN A 32 -5.62 -4.35 6.61
N LEU A 33 -5.97 -4.23 5.32
CA LEU A 33 -7.29 -4.62 4.84
C LEU A 33 -7.50 -6.14 4.87
N LEU A 34 -6.60 -6.91 4.25
CA LEU A 34 -6.74 -8.36 4.18
C LEU A 34 -6.75 -9.03 5.57
N PRO A 35 -5.88 -8.67 6.53
CA PRO A 35 -5.97 -9.18 7.89
C PRO A 35 -7.29 -8.83 8.58
N ALA A 36 -7.78 -7.59 8.47
CA ALA A 36 -9.04 -7.18 9.09
C ALA A 36 -10.25 -7.95 8.52
N ILE A 37 -10.27 -8.20 7.21
CA ILE A 37 -11.29 -9.04 6.57
C ILE A 37 -11.19 -10.48 7.05
N ALA A 38 -9.98 -11.03 7.18
CA ALA A 38 -9.77 -12.39 7.67
C ALA A 38 -10.26 -12.55 9.12
N GLU A 39 -9.96 -11.58 9.99
CA GLU A 39 -10.44 -11.55 11.38
C GLU A 39 -11.97 -11.51 11.44
N LEU A 40 -12.59 -10.59 10.68
CA LEU A 40 -14.04 -10.49 10.59
C LEU A 40 -14.66 -11.81 10.10
N SER A 41 -14.10 -12.39 9.04
CA SER A 41 -14.58 -13.65 8.47
C SER A 41 -14.47 -14.80 9.47
N SER A 42 -13.40 -14.86 10.25
CA SER A 42 -13.22 -15.88 11.29
C SER A 42 -14.27 -15.74 12.38
N GLY A 43 -14.48 -14.53 12.90
CA GLY A 43 -15.46 -14.28 13.95
C GLY A 43 -16.90 -14.60 13.51
N LEU A 44 -17.26 -14.28 12.27
CA LEU A 44 -18.56 -14.66 11.71
C LEU A 44 -18.71 -16.18 11.56
N ALA A 45 -17.66 -16.88 11.16
CA ALA A 45 -17.68 -18.34 11.05
C ALA A 45 -17.84 -19.03 12.41
N GLU A 46 -17.21 -18.50 13.46
CA GLU A 46 -17.34 -19.00 14.84
C GLU A 46 -18.77 -18.85 15.38
N GLN A 47 -19.46 -17.74 15.10
CA GLN A 47 -20.85 -17.52 15.54
C GLN A 47 -21.86 -18.41 14.79
N ALA A 48 -21.52 -18.83 13.57
CA ALA A 48 -22.40 -19.63 12.72
C ALA A 48 -22.31 -21.15 12.98
N ALA A 49 -21.30 -21.59 13.73
CA ALA A 49 -21.10 -22.98 14.15
C ALA A 49 -21.92 -23.33 15.39
#